data_AF-A0A414AT44-F1
#
_entry.id   AF-A0A414AT44-F1
#
_cell.length_a   1.000
_cell.length_b   1.000
_cell.length_c   1.000
_cell.angle_alpha   90.00
_cell.angle_beta   90.00
_cell.angle_gamma   90.00
#
_symmetry.space_group_name_H-M   'P 1'
#
loop_
_entity.id
_entity.type
_entity.pdbx_description
1 polymer ?
#
loop_
_entity_poly.entity_id
_entity_poly.type
_entity_poly.pdbx_seq_one_letter_code
_entity_poly.pdbx_strand_id
1 'polypeptide(L)' 'MTLKQARNLKPGDKVKQNMFGYIMTVERVEECRVVINEFVNVICKTESGSIMKHKHKELLLMA' A
#
# COMPACT_ATOMS: atom_id res chain seq x y z
N MET A 1 -6.99 4.30 0.63
CA MET A 1 -6.85 4.71 2.05
C MET A 1 -6.30 6.14 2.09
N THR A 2 -6.31 6.82 3.23
CA THR A 2 -5.71 8.16 3.37
C THR A 2 -4.17 8.09 3.45
N LEU A 3 -3.49 9.21 3.16
CA LEU A 3 -2.03 9.30 3.27
C LEU A 3 -1.53 9.03 4.69
N LYS A 4 -2.21 9.59 5.71
CA LYS A 4 -1.90 9.39 7.12
C LYS A 4 -1.96 7.91 7.52
N GLN A 5 -2.98 7.20 7.04
CA GLN A 5 -3.12 5.76 7.28
C GLN A 5 -1.99 4.98 6.61
N ALA A 6 -1.65 5.29 5.37
CA ALA A 6 -0.60 4.60 4.64
C ALA A 6 0.79 4.77 5.28
N ARG A 7 1.09 5.94 5.84
CA ARG A 7 2.34 6.20 6.59
C ARG A 7 2.48 5.36 7.86
N ASN A 8 1.36 4.91 8.43
CA ASN A 8 1.35 4.11 9.65
C ASN A 8 1.41 2.59 9.37
N LEU A 9 1.38 2.16 8.10
CA LEU A 9 1.49 0.76 7.74
C LEU A 9 2.88 0.22 8.09
N LYS A 10 2.91 -1.01 8.58
CA LYS A 10 4.12 -1.75 8.95
C LYS A 10 4.29 -2.98 8.06
N PRO A 11 5.53 -3.45 7.88
CA PRO A 11 5.78 -4.75 7.28
C PRO A 11 4.98 -5.85 8.01
N GLY A 12 4.27 -6.68 7.26
CA GLY A 12 3.36 -7.72 7.78
C GLY A 12 1.88 -7.33 7.79
N ASP A 13 1.53 -6.04 7.72
CA ASP A 13 0.14 -5.60 7.68
C ASP A 13 -0.57 -6.13 6.41
N LYS A 14 -1.87 -6.42 6.52
CA LYS A 14 -2.69 -6.85 5.37
C LYS A 14 -3.47 -5.67 4.80
N VAL A 15 -3.39 -5.51 3.48
CA VAL A 15 -4.12 -4.48 2.73
C VAL A 15 -4.85 -5.12 1.55
N LYS A 16 -5.97 -4.52 1.14
CA LYS A 16 -6.75 -5.00 0.01
C LYS A 16 -6.61 -4.04 -1.17
N GLN A 17 -6.37 -4.56 -2.37
CA GLN A 17 -6.40 -3.74 -3.57
C GLN A 17 -7.84 -3.32 -3.90
N ASN A 18 -8.05 -2.03 -4.17
CA ASN A 18 -9.38 -1.47 -4.38
C ASN A 18 -10.08 -2.03 -5.63
N MET A 19 -9.35 -2.23 -6.73
CA MET A 19 -9.94 -2.60 -8.03
C MET A 19 -10.28 -4.09 -8.15
N PHE A 20 -9.32 -4.98 -7.83
CA PHE A 20 -9.48 -6.43 -8.02
C PHE A 20 -9.69 -7.20 -6.72
N GLY A 21 -9.57 -6.53 -5.57
CA GLY A 21 -9.88 -7.13 -4.28
C GLY A 21 -8.83 -8.08 -3.71
N TYR A 22 -7.64 -8.19 -4.32
CA TYR A 22 -6.56 -9.04 -3.81
C TYR A 22 -6.10 -8.56 -2.43
N ILE A 23 -5.95 -9.50 -1.50
CA ILE A 23 -5.32 -9.27 -0.20
C ILE A 23 -3.81 -9.45 -0.38
N MET A 24 -3.06 -8.48 0.11
CA MET A 24 -1.60 -8.46 0.00
C MET A 24 -0.99 -8.10 1.35
N THR A 25 0.24 -8.53 1.56
CA THR A 25 1.02 -8.25 2.76
C THR A 25 1.93 -7.07 2.49
N VAL A 26 1.95 -6.06 3.36
CA VAL A 26 2.87 -4.94 3.24
C VAL A 26 4.28 -5.42 3.51
N GLU A 27 5.22 -5.09 2.64
CA GLU A 27 6.65 -5.35 2.84
C GLU A 27 7.37 -4.08 3.26
N ARG A 28 7.07 -2.95 2.59
CA ARG A 28 7.63 -1.64 2.95
C ARG A 28 6.79 -0.49 2.40
N VAL A 29 7.05 0.68 2.95
CA VAL A 29 6.36 1.94 2.63
C VAL A 29 7.40 2.95 2.16
N GLU A 30 7.21 3.51 0.96
CA GLU A 30 8.10 4.50 0.34
C GLU A 30 7.38 5.85 0.25
N GLU A 31 7.94 6.90 0.86
CA GLU A 31 7.45 8.26 0.67
C GLU A 31 7.88 8.81 -0.69
N CYS A 32 6.95 9.45 -1.41
CA CYS A 32 7.22 10.12 -2.68
C CYS A 32 6.64 11.55 -2.63
N ARG A 33 7.48 12.53 -2.95
CA ARG A 33 7.08 13.94 -3.07
C ARG A 33 7.38 14.41 -4.49
N VAL A 34 6.34 14.79 -5.22
CA VAL A 34 6.47 15.33 -6.58
C VAL A 34 5.83 16.72 -6.60
N VAL A 35 6.66 17.75 -6.49
CA VAL A 35 6.39 19.22 -6.61
C VAL A 35 5.20 19.76 -5.81
N ILE A 36 3.98 19.24 -6.02
CA ILE A 36 2.71 19.67 -5.42
C ILE A 36 1.91 18.48 -4.84
N ASN A 37 2.28 17.24 -5.19
CA ASN A 37 1.59 16.04 -4.74
C ASN A 37 2.48 15.19 -3.83
N GLU A 38 2.02 15.01 -2.58
CA GLU A 38 2.54 13.99 -1.69
C GLU A 38 1.75 12.70 -1.83
N PHE A 39 2.46 11.58 -2.01
CA PHE A 39 1.86 10.27 -1.92
C PHE A 39 2.85 9.26 -1.37
N VAL A 40 2.31 8.18 -0.84
CA VAL A 40 3.08 7.02 -0.42
C VAL A 40 2.85 5.89 -1.40
N ASN A 41 3.93 5.22 -1.77
CA ASN A 41 3.88 3.91 -2.41
C ASN A 41 3.98 2.83 -1.33
N VAL A 42 3.11 1.84 -1.42
CA VAL A 42 3.13 0.67 -0.56
C VAL A 42 3.58 -0.50 -1.42
N ILE A 43 4.71 -1.09 -1.05
CA ILE A 43 5.25 -2.29 -1.69
C ILE A 43 4.65 -3.48 -0.95
N CYS A 44 3.95 -4.33 -1.67
CA CYS A 44 3.20 -5.44 -1.12
C CYS A 44 3.66 -6.77 -1.74
N LYS A 45 3.57 -7.85 -0.97
CA LYS A 45 3.75 -9.23 -1.40
C LYS A 45 2.41 -9.93 -1.49
N THR A 46 2.12 -10.47 -2.66
CA THR A 46 0.97 -11.34 -2.92
C THR A 46 1.16 -12.71 -2.29
N GLU A 47 0.10 -13.50 -2.17
CA GLU A 47 0.18 -14.88 -1.63
C GLU A 47 1.05 -15.80 -2.49
N SER A 48 1.12 -15.57 -3.80
CA SER A 48 2.05 -16.26 -4.71
C SER A 48 3.52 -15.87 -4.53
N GLY A 49 3.80 -14.89 -3.67
CA GLY A 49 5.14 -14.39 -3.40
C GLY A 49 5.62 -13.29 -4.34
N SER A 50 4.82 -12.87 -5.32
CA SER A 50 5.15 -11.76 -6.22
C SER A 50 5.09 -10.42 -5.48
N ILE A 51 6.04 -9.53 -5.78
CA ILE A 51 6.13 -8.17 -5.22
C ILE A 51 5.45 -7.19 -6.16
N MET A 52 4.57 -6.36 -5.62
CA MET A 52 3.80 -5.35 -6.35
C MET A 52 3.89 -3.99 -5.68
N LYS A 53 3.83 -2.92 -6.47
CA LYS A 53 3.87 -1.53 -6.00
C LYS A 53 2.53 -0.87 -6.23
N HIS A 54 1.98 -0.26 -5.19
CA HIS A 54 0.69 0.43 -5.24
C HIS A 54 0.79 1.83 -4.66
N LYS A 55 0.07 2.78 -5.23
CA LYS A 55 -0.17 4.06 -4.54
C LYS A 55 -1.15 3.83 -3.40
N HIS A 56 -1.01 4.54 -2.29
CA HIS A 56 -1.93 4.42 -1.15
C HIS A 56 -3.43 4.59 -1.51
N LYS A 57 -3.76 5.32 -2.57
CA LYS A 57 -5.15 5.49 -3.05
C LYS A 57 -5.73 4.22 -3.68
N GLU A 58 -4.89 3.29 -4.13
CA GLU A 58 -5.28 2.03 -4.76
C GLU A 58 -5.54 0.91 -3.76
N LEU A 59 -5.35 1.19 -2.46
CA LEU A 59 -5.43 0.21 -1.39
C LEU A 59 -6.48 0.59 -0.35
N LEU A 60 -7.08 -0.41 0.27
CA LEU A 60 -7.99 -0.31 1.40
C LEU A 60 -7.34 -0.94 2.62
N LEU A 61 -7.58 -0.35 3.79
CA LEU A 61 -7.26 -1.01 5.05
C LEU A 61 -8.23 -2.16 5.27
N MET A 62 -7.70 -3.27 5.78
CA MET A 62 -8.55 -4.32 6.33
C MET A 62 -8.90 -3.95 7.77
N ALA A 63 -10.19 -4.03 8.12
CA ALA A 63 -10.69 -3.78 9.46
C ALA A 63 -10.45 -4.99 10.36
#